data_AF-A0A0R1UH57-F1
#
_entry.id   AF-A0A0R1UH57-F1
#
_cell.length_a   1.000
_cell.length_b   1.000
_cell.length_c   1.000
_cell.angle_alpha   90.00
_cell.angle_beta   90.00
_cell.angle_gamma   90.00
#
_symmetry.space_group_name_H-M   'P 1'
#
loop_
_entity.id
_entity.type
_entity.pdbx_description
1 polymer ?
#
loop_
_entity_poly.entity_id
_entity_poly.type
_entity_poly.pdbx_seq_one_letter_code
_entity_poly.pdbx_strand_id
1 'polypeptide(L)' 'MDSHLGESLTIVAQAGRKKITKRRGVLKETFPAVFVVELDQDQNNFEHVSYSYTDLLTKNIALEFDNEAEA' A
#
# COMPACT_ATOMS: atom_id res chain seq x y z
N MET A 1 -1.30 -8.03 -8.35
CA MET A 1 -1.06 -6.60 -8.06
C MET A 1 -1.08 -5.78 -9.33
N ASP A 2 -0.41 -6.24 -10.38
CA ASP A 2 -0.37 -5.55 -11.69
C ASP A 2 -1.74 -5.24 -12.30
N SER A 3 -2.79 -6.00 -11.97
CA SER A 3 -4.16 -5.72 -12.42
C SER A 3 -4.83 -4.52 -11.73
N HIS A 4 -4.29 -4.04 -10.60
CA HIS A 4 -4.84 -2.94 -9.79
C HIS A 4 -3.95 -1.68 -9.88
N LEU A 5 -3.10 -1.61 -10.91
CA LEU A 5 -2.18 -0.51 -11.15
C LEU A 5 -3.00 0.75 -11.50
N GLY A 6 -2.80 1.82 -10.76
CA GLY A 6 -3.59 3.05 -10.82
C GLY A 6 -4.81 3.07 -9.89
N GLU A 7 -5.08 2.02 -9.12
CA GLU A 7 -6.21 2.00 -8.19
C GLU A 7 -5.87 2.54 -6.81
N SER A 8 -6.86 3.21 -6.21
CA SER A 8 -6.79 3.65 -4.83
C SER A 8 -6.93 2.48 -3.86
N LEU A 9 -6.10 2.49 -2.82
CA LEU A 9 -6.07 1.48 -1.80
C LEU A 9 -5.64 2.08 -0.44
N THR A 10 -6.02 1.39 0.62
CA THR A 10 -5.64 1.72 1.99
C THR A 10 -4.54 0.78 2.47
N ILE A 11 -3.40 1.34 2.84
CA ILE A 11 -2.23 0.63 3.37
C ILE A 11 -2.26 0.72 4.89
N VAL A 12 -2.18 -0.42 5.55
CA VAL A 12 -2.04 -0.53 6.99
C VAL A 12 -0.68 -1.15 7.30
N ALA A 13 0.29 -0.34 7.71
CA ALA A 13 1.65 -0.79 8.01
C ALA A 13 1.95 -0.78 9.51
N GLN A 14 2.66 -1.80 9.98
CA GLN A 14 3.20 -1.86 11.34
C GLN A 14 4.50 -1.01 11.39
N ALA A 15 4.41 0.23 11.88
CA ALA A 15 5.56 1.13 11.95
C ALA A 15 6.45 0.92 13.21
N GLY A 16 6.16 -0.10 14.04
CA GLY A 16 6.97 -0.44 15.20
C GLY A 16 6.19 -1.19 16.30
N ARG A 17 6.74 -1.21 17.52
CA ARG A 17 6.09 -1.85 18.69
C ARG A 17 4.79 -1.11 19.00
N LYS A 18 3.66 -1.72 18.65
CA LYS A 18 2.29 -1.28 18.98
C LYS A 18 1.78 -0.06 18.19
N LYS A 19 2.47 0.37 17.13
CA LYS A 19 2.05 1.50 16.29
C LYS A 19 1.67 1.02 14.89
N ILE A 20 0.40 1.19 14.56
CA ILE A 20 -0.18 0.86 13.25
C ILE A 20 -0.46 2.18 12.54
N THR A 21 0.03 2.30 11.32
CA THR A 21 -0.18 3.48 10.49
C THR A 21 -1.07 3.09 9.33
N LYS A 22 -2.26 3.69 9.26
CA LYS A 22 -3.19 3.57 8.14
C LYS A 22 -2.99 4.76 7.22
N ARG A 23 -2.78 4.52 5.94
CA ARG A 23 -2.60 5.56 4.92
C ARG A 23 -3.40 5.21 3.70
N ARG A 24 -4.02 6.20 3.09
CA ARG A 24 -4.68 6.05 1.80
C ARG A 24 -3.70 6.46 0.71
N GLY A 25 -3.66 5.71 -0.37
CA GLY A 25 -2.80 5.98 -1.50
C GLY A 25 -3.31 5.31 -2.76
N VAL A 26 -2.55 5.43 -3.83
CA VAL A 26 -2.84 4.84 -5.14
C VAL A 26 -1.66 3.96 -5.54
N LEU A 27 -1.94 2.74 -6.01
CA LEU A 27 -0.88 1.87 -6.53
C LEU A 27 -0.32 2.50 -7.81
N LYS A 28 0.93 2.98 -7.76
CA LYS A 28 1.52 3.70 -8.89
C LYS A 28 2.25 2.76 -9.84
N GLU A 29 3.08 1.87 -9.28
CA GLU A 29 3.92 0.96 -10.03
C GLU A 29 4.08 -0.37 -9.29
N THR A 30 4.23 -1.45 -10.03
CA THR A 30 4.50 -2.78 -9.50
C THR A 30 5.77 -3.32 -10.15
N PHE A 31 6.68 -3.83 -9.33
CA PHE A 31 7.89 -4.52 -9.75
C PHE A 31 7.82 -5.98 -9.26
N PRO A 32 8.70 -6.88 -9.75
CA PRO A 32 8.67 -8.30 -9.36
C PRO A 32 8.90 -8.56 -7.87
N ALA A 33 9.60 -7.66 -7.17
CA ALA A 33 9.97 -7.83 -5.76
C ALA A 33 9.31 -6.81 -4.82
N VAL A 34 8.89 -5.67 -5.35
CA VAL A 34 8.32 -4.54 -4.60
C VAL A 34 7.24 -3.85 -5.39
N PHE A 35 6.39 -3.09 -4.73
CA PHE A 35 5.40 -2.22 -5.38
C PHE A 35 5.47 -0.83 -4.77
N VAL A 36 5.15 0.18 -5.58
CA VAL A 36 5.21 1.60 -5.24
C VAL A 36 3.80 2.13 -5.14
N VAL A 37 3.52 2.75 -4.01
CA VAL A 37 2.25 3.43 -3.73
C VAL A 37 2.52 4.92 -3.59
N GLU A 38 1.76 5.72 -4.31
CA GLU A 38 1.69 7.17 -4.14
C GLU A 38 0.73 7.48 -2.99
N LEU A 39 1.22 8.16 -1.95
CA LEU A 39 0.45 8.56 -0.79
C LEU A 39 0.05 10.03 -0.93
N ASP A 40 -1.14 10.35 -0.44
CA ASP A 40 -1.68 11.70 -0.51
C ASP A 40 -0.86 12.66 0.39
N GLN A 41 -0.23 13.67 -0.22
CA GLN A 41 0.66 14.60 0.47
C GLN A 41 -0.07 15.53 1.45
N ASP A 42 -1.36 15.77 1.24
CA ASP A 42 -2.16 16.66 2.08
C ASP A 42 -2.30 16.10 3.52
N GLN A 43 -2.20 14.78 3.67
CA GLN A 43 -2.30 14.06 4.95
C GLN A 43 -0.99 13.40 5.40
N ASN A 44 0.05 13.35 4.57
CA ASN A 44 1.27 12.60 4.85
C ASN A 44 2.53 13.27 4.27
N ASN A 45 3.59 13.40 5.06
CA ASN A 45 4.84 14.10 4.70
C ASN A 45 5.72 13.39 3.62
N PHE A 46 5.18 12.38 2.93
CA PHE A 46 5.89 11.56 1.94
C PHE A 46 4.95 11.24 0.78
N GLU A 47 5.46 11.44 -0.45
CA GLU A 47 4.71 11.33 -1.71
C GLU A 47 4.66 9.87 -2.23
N HIS A 48 5.74 9.09 -2.08
CA HIS A 48 5.82 7.70 -2.56
C HIS A 48 6.41 6.78 -1.51
N VAL A 49 5.85 5.58 -1.38
CA VAL A 49 6.39 4.51 -0.52
C VAL A 49 6.44 3.20 -1.29
N SER A 50 7.59 2.53 -1.20
CA SER A 50 7.78 1.19 -1.72
C SER A 50 7.68 0.14 -0.62
N TYR A 51 6.99 -0.95 -0.94
CA TYR A 51 6.79 -2.08 -0.04
C TYR A 51 7.12 -3.38 -0.76
N SER A 52 7.58 -4.39 -0.02
CA SER A 52 7.88 -5.70 -0.59
C SER A 52 6.70 -6.66 -0.48
N TYR A 53 6.62 -7.65 -1.38
CA TYR A 53 5.62 -8.72 -1.25
C TYR A 53 5.84 -9.56 0.01
N THR A 54 7.07 -9.63 0.51
CA THR A 54 7.39 -10.31 1.76
C THR A 54 6.68 -9.65 2.94
N ASP A 55 6.54 -8.32 2.94
CA ASP A 55 5.82 -7.61 4.01
C ASP A 55 4.32 -7.96 4.03
N LEU A 56 3.73 -8.19 2.85
CA LEU A 56 2.35 -8.68 2.72
C LEU A 56 2.23 -10.13 3.22
N LEU A 57 3.17 -10.97 2.79
CA LEU A 57 3.19 -12.38 3.15
C LEU A 57 3.38 -12.58 4.67
N THR A 58 4.24 -11.76 5.27
CA THR A 58 4.51 -11.76 6.71
C THR A 58 3.50 -10.97 7.53
N LYS A 59 2.48 -10.37 6.88
CA LYS A 59 1.45 -9.52 7.51
C LYS A 59 2.02 -8.33 8.28
N ASN A 60 3.22 -7.87 7.91
CA ASN A 60 3.78 -6.61 8.41
C ASN A 60 3.01 -5.41 7.85
N ILE A 61 2.46 -5.57 6.64
CA ILE A 61 1.54 -4.62 6.03
C ILE A 61 0.27 -5.34 5.54
N ALA A 62 -0.83 -4.61 5.48
CA ALA A 62 -2.06 -5.02 4.83
C ALA A 62 -2.48 -3.96 3.82
N LEU A 63 -3.02 -4.40 2.68
CA LEU A 63 -3.54 -3.54 1.63
C LEU A 63 -5.01 -3.84 1.46
N GLU A 64 -5.81 -2.80 1.39
CA GLU A 64 -7.24 -2.86 1.19
C GLU A 64 -7.54 -2.06 -0.07
N PHE A 65 -7.71 -2.75 -1.19
CA PHE A 65 -8.06 -2.10 -2.46
C PHE A 65 -9.52 -1.66 -2.38
N ASP A 66 -9.82 -0.45 -2.84
CA ASP A 66 -11.20 0.09 -2.84
C ASP A 66 -12.08 -0.64 -3.88
N ASN A 67 -11.45 -1.36 -4.81
CA ASN A 67 -12.11 -2.24 -5.77
C ASN A 67 -12.33 -3.62 -5.14
N GLU A 68 -13.36 -3.70 -4.29
CA GLU A 68 -13.95 -4.97 -3.91
C GLU A 68 -14.42 -5.64 -5.21
N ALA A 69 -13.75 -6.73 -5.58
CA ALA A 69 -14.00 -7.46 -6.82
C ALA A 69 -15.47 -7.86 -6.91
N GLU A 70 -16.24 -7.10 -7.69
CA GLU A 70 -17.47 -7.59 -8.30
C GLU A 70 -17.06 -8.51 -9.46
N ALA A 71 -17.07 -9.82 -9.22
CA ALA A 71 -16.96 -10.85 -10.25
C ALA A 71 -17.76 -12.10 -9.84
#